data_AF-A0A267MIR1-F1
#
_entry.id   AF-A0A267MIR1-F1
#
_cell.length_a   1.000
_cell.length_b   1.000
_cell.length_c   1.000
_cell.angle_alpha   90.00
_cell.angle_beta   90.00
_cell.angle_gamma   90.00
#
_symmetry.space_group_name_H-M   'P 1'
#
loop_
_entity.id
_entity.type
_entity.pdbx_description
1 polymer ?
#
loop_
_entity_poly.entity_id
_entity_poly.type
_entity_poly.pdbx_seq_one_letter_code
_entity_poly.pdbx_strand_id
1 'polypeptide(L)'
;MKPMKKMIFLILLPILIFAACGTNDMKAEVKDEKIDNSAVEEKMEVENTEEKVVEKKEIDLQKIKPNELGQVMVLMYHSVSEPEAEFTRTPDGLRKDLEYMYENGYRPVSLKDYATGNISVEAGFTPIVLTFDDGWENNFSIIEKENGEFEIDPNCAVAILEEFNKEHPDFPLEVTFFVNDNIPFGQDKYLEYKLNYIVEKGMDIGNHTATHVNFTKADPERIQKEIVGIVKLVKKYVPDYEVNTMALPFGSRPKNKELYKYLEKGEYDGVKYENIAILNVGWDPYKSPYHSKFNSLAIHRVRASDLQKYVDGVGMYDWFKHFEKGNRTRYISDGDKDIITIPKNYEDVLDKSKITDKEIRTYELNKENK
;
A
#
# COMPACT_ATOMS: atom_id res chain seq x y z
N MET A 1 61.34 23.52 -0.87
CA MET A 1 62.27 23.83 0.23
C MET A 1 61.47 24.11 1.50
N LYS A 2 61.78 23.32 2.55
CA LYS A 2 61.24 23.25 3.93
C LYS A 2 59.72 22.97 4.14
N PRO A 3 59.36 21.92 4.92
CA PRO A 3 57.98 21.41 5.05
C PRO A 3 57.28 21.88 6.34
N MET A 4 55.94 21.88 6.35
CA MET A 4 55.13 22.03 7.56
C MET A 4 54.25 20.79 7.79
N LYS A 5 54.12 20.46 9.07
CA LYS A 5 53.88 19.14 9.67
C LYS A 5 52.42 18.70 9.57
N LYS A 6 52.22 17.40 9.30
CA LYS A 6 50.96 16.66 9.51
C LYS A 6 50.83 16.31 10.99
N MET A 7 49.63 16.46 11.54
CA MET A 7 49.30 16.03 12.90
C MET A 7 48.43 14.76 12.81
N ILE A 8 48.97 13.65 13.32
CA ILE A 8 48.33 12.33 13.40
C ILE A 8 47.83 12.18 14.84
N PHE A 9 46.54 11.90 15.03
CA PHE A 9 46.00 11.46 16.30
C PHE A 9 46.01 9.92 16.34
N LEU A 10 46.80 9.38 17.27
CA LEU A 10 46.92 7.96 17.59
C LEU A 10 46.46 7.81 19.04
N ILE A 11 45.39 7.07 19.31
CA ILE A 11 44.99 6.73 20.68
C ILE A 11 45.14 5.22 20.85
N LEU A 12 46.05 4.87 21.77
CA LEU A 12 46.46 3.52 22.12
C LEU A 12 45.47 2.85 23.09
N LEU A 13 45.26 1.57 22.82
CA LEU A 13 44.69 0.53 23.68
C LEU A 13 45.70 0.10 24.76
N PRO A 14 45.29 -0.24 26.00
CA PRO A 14 46.12 -1.05 26.89
C PRO A 14 45.69 -2.52 26.88
N ILE A 15 46.63 -3.39 26.52
CA ILE A 15 46.69 -4.83 26.81
C ILE A 15 47.78 -5.02 27.88
N LEU A 16 47.72 -6.09 28.69
CA LEU A 16 48.81 -6.89 29.35
C LEU A 16 48.32 -7.34 30.75
N ILE A 17 48.47 -8.56 31.30
CA ILE A 17 49.13 -9.83 30.95
C ILE A 17 48.51 -10.98 31.80
N PHE A 18 48.63 -12.20 31.25
CA PHE A 18 48.44 -13.55 31.82
C PHE A 18 49.07 -13.88 33.19
N ALA A 19 48.44 -14.80 33.93
CA ALA A 19 49.15 -15.85 34.66
C ALA A 19 48.31 -17.13 34.74
N ALA A 20 48.91 -18.26 34.34
CA ALA A 20 48.36 -19.61 34.39
C ALA A 20 49.03 -20.41 35.52
N CYS A 21 48.27 -21.30 36.18
CA CYS A 21 48.62 -22.56 36.87
C CYS A 21 47.32 -22.97 37.61
N GLY A 22 46.83 -24.21 37.70
CA GLY A 22 47.43 -25.53 37.56
C GLY A 22 46.84 -26.42 38.66
N THR A 23 45.92 -27.31 38.25
CA THR A 23 45.52 -28.61 38.85
C THR A 23 45.00 -28.73 40.30
N ASN A 24 43.78 -29.30 40.37
CA ASN A 24 43.25 -30.34 41.29
C ASN A 24 43.56 -30.28 42.79
N ASP A 25 42.51 -30.32 43.63
CA ASP A 25 42.22 -31.55 44.39
C ASP A 25 40.80 -31.63 44.98
N MET A 26 40.45 -32.87 45.33
CA MET A 26 39.12 -33.48 45.49
C MET A 26 38.32 -33.12 46.75
N LYS A 27 36.99 -33.12 46.56
CA LYS A 27 35.85 -33.64 47.36
C LYS A 27 35.91 -33.80 48.90
N ALA A 28 34.71 -33.51 49.45
CA ALA A 28 34.00 -34.09 50.61
C ALA A 28 34.19 -33.31 51.94
N GLU A 29 33.22 -33.16 52.85
CA GLU A 29 31.83 -33.62 52.98
C GLU A 29 31.11 -32.73 54.03
N VAL A 30 29.82 -32.98 54.22
CA VAL A 30 28.74 -32.16 54.80
C VAL A 30 28.77 -32.06 56.35
N LYS A 31 28.35 -30.90 56.92
CA LYS A 31 27.19 -30.78 57.84
C LYS A 31 26.98 -29.37 58.44
N ASP A 32 25.79 -28.84 58.12
CA ASP A 32 24.82 -28.07 58.90
C ASP A 32 25.29 -27.13 60.02
N GLU A 33 25.00 -25.84 59.84
CA GLU A 33 24.34 -25.05 60.88
C GLU A 33 23.48 -23.93 60.25
N LYS A 34 22.24 -23.83 60.73
CA LYS A 34 21.20 -22.88 60.30
C LYS A 34 21.61 -21.45 60.62
N ILE A 35 21.57 -20.54 59.63
CA ILE A 35 21.50 -19.10 59.87
C ILE A 35 20.47 -18.44 58.94
N ASP A 36 19.78 -17.51 59.59
CA ASP A 36 18.63 -16.68 59.26
C ASP A 36 18.60 -16.04 57.87
N ASN A 37 17.41 -16.05 57.26
CA ASN A 37 17.11 -15.49 55.94
C ASN A 37 16.87 -13.98 56.05
N SER A 38 17.82 -13.18 55.60
CA SER A 38 17.54 -11.86 55.05
C SER A 38 18.31 -11.67 53.74
N ALA A 39 17.72 -12.12 52.64
CA ALA A 39 18.16 -11.79 51.30
C ALA A 39 16.94 -11.34 50.50
N VAL A 40 17.08 -10.14 49.94
CA VAL A 40 16.18 -9.50 48.99
C VAL A 40 16.21 -10.32 47.71
N GLU A 41 15.11 -11.00 47.39
CA GLU A 41 14.87 -11.56 46.06
C GLU A 41 14.04 -10.57 45.25
N GLU A 42 14.62 -10.11 44.14
CA GLU A 42 13.93 -9.44 43.05
C GLU A 42 12.78 -10.34 42.56
N LYS A 43 11.56 -9.81 42.66
CA LYS A 43 10.41 -10.39 41.97
C LYS A 43 10.53 -10.07 40.48
N MET A 44 10.65 -11.11 39.66
CA MET A 44 10.23 -11.06 38.26
C MET A 44 8.72 -10.83 38.25
N GLU A 45 8.30 -9.62 37.91
CA GLU A 45 6.93 -9.35 37.50
C GLU A 45 6.75 -9.81 36.06
N VAL A 46 5.95 -10.86 35.89
CA VAL A 46 5.38 -11.25 34.61
C VAL A 46 4.35 -10.16 34.27
N GLU A 47 4.71 -9.27 33.34
CA GLU A 47 3.75 -8.33 32.77
C GLU A 47 2.67 -9.12 32.03
N ASN A 48 1.48 -9.16 32.64
CA ASN A 48 0.23 -9.43 31.95
C ASN A 48 0.07 -8.36 30.87
N THR A 49 0.25 -8.73 29.60
CA THR A 49 -0.28 -7.96 28.49
C THR A 49 -1.79 -8.08 28.52
N GLU A 50 -2.45 -7.16 29.22
CA GLU A 50 -3.87 -6.91 29.05
C GLU A 50 -4.11 -6.54 27.58
N GLU A 51 -4.88 -7.36 26.87
CA GLU A 51 -5.49 -6.95 25.61
C GLU A 51 -6.22 -5.63 25.86
N LYS A 52 -5.73 -4.54 25.26
CA LYS A 52 -6.48 -3.29 25.20
C LYS A 52 -7.80 -3.59 24.50
N VAL A 53 -8.87 -3.71 25.29
CA VAL A 53 -10.24 -3.62 24.79
C VAL A 53 -10.36 -2.23 24.17
N VAL A 54 -10.25 -2.14 22.85
CA VAL A 54 -10.54 -0.92 22.11
C VAL A 54 -12.02 -0.64 22.35
N GLU A 55 -12.31 0.38 23.13
CA GLU A 55 -13.67 0.80 23.44
C GLU A 55 -14.35 1.18 22.12
N LYS A 56 -15.38 0.42 21.71
CA LYS A 56 -16.13 0.67 20.46
C LYS A 56 -16.64 2.09 20.48
N LYS A 57 -16.12 2.94 19.59
CA LYS A 57 -16.47 4.35 19.54
C LYS A 57 -17.91 4.47 19.04
N GLU A 58 -18.83 4.85 19.91
CA GLU A 58 -20.24 5.01 19.54
C GLU A 58 -20.39 6.22 18.61
N ILE A 59 -20.85 5.98 17.37
CA ILE A 59 -21.05 7.01 16.35
C ILE A 59 -22.53 7.34 16.16
N ASP A 60 -22.84 8.59 15.85
CA ASP A 60 -24.20 8.99 15.45
C ASP A 60 -24.48 8.57 13.99
N LEU A 61 -25.16 7.44 13.83
CA LEU A 61 -25.51 6.85 12.53
C LEU A 61 -26.44 7.75 11.69
N GLN A 62 -27.23 8.63 12.30
CA GLN A 62 -28.12 9.54 11.56
C GLN A 62 -27.34 10.73 10.99
N LYS A 63 -26.29 11.17 11.70
CA LYS A 63 -25.41 12.26 11.27
C LYS A 63 -24.35 11.80 10.28
N ILE A 64 -23.60 10.74 10.61
CA ILE A 64 -22.49 10.23 9.78
C ILE A 64 -23.02 9.52 8.53
N LYS A 65 -24.15 8.82 8.67
CA LYS A 65 -24.76 8.02 7.60
C LYS A 65 -23.76 7.04 6.95
N PRO A 66 -23.05 6.22 7.73
CA PRO A 66 -22.08 5.28 7.19
C PRO A 66 -22.75 4.31 6.21
N ASN A 67 -22.08 4.04 5.10
CA ASN A 67 -22.51 3.05 4.13
C ASN A 67 -21.29 2.39 3.54
N GLU A 68 -20.85 1.32 4.19
CA GLU A 68 -19.67 0.56 3.77
C GLU A 68 -19.95 -0.37 2.60
N LEU A 69 -21.17 -0.36 2.04
CA LEU A 69 -21.49 -0.97 0.74
C LEU A 69 -21.53 0.04 -0.42
N GLY A 70 -21.23 1.30 -0.15
CA GLY A 70 -20.99 2.29 -1.18
C GLY A 70 -19.76 1.98 -2.03
N GLN A 71 -19.60 2.75 -3.09
CA GLN A 71 -18.55 2.56 -4.07
C GLN A 71 -17.25 3.24 -3.69
N VAL A 72 -16.13 2.64 -4.06
CA VAL A 72 -14.77 3.13 -3.82
C VAL A 72 -14.16 3.53 -5.15
N MET A 73 -13.52 4.70 -5.18
CA MET A 73 -12.80 5.13 -6.37
C MET A 73 -11.39 4.55 -6.35
N VAL A 74 -10.96 3.93 -7.46
CA VAL A 74 -9.59 3.47 -7.67
C VAL A 74 -9.01 4.31 -8.80
N LEU A 75 -8.12 5.23 -8.46
CA LEU A 75 -7.55 6.20 -9.38
C LEU A 75 -6.33 5.64 -10.09
N MET A 76 -6.27 5.88 -11.40
CA MET A 76 -5.20 5.44 -12.28
C MET A 76 -4.49 6.67 -12.86
N TYR A 77 -3.28 6.92 -12.36
CA TYR A 77 -2.29 7.83 -12.92
C TYR A 77 -1.27 7.05 -13.76
N HIS A 78 -0.50 7.74 -14.60
CA HIS A 78 0.64 7.14 -15.32
C HIS A 78 1.84 8.08 -15.19
N SER A 79 1.92 9.16 -15.96
CA SER A 79 3.01 10.13 -15.94
C SER A 79 2.67 11.35 -15.08
N VAL A 80 3.63 11.84 -14.29
CA VAL A 80 3.54 13.12 -13.57
C VAL A 80 4.53 14.12 -14.17
N SER A 81 4.12 14.86 -15.20
CA SER A 81 5.00 15.75 -15.95
C SER A 81 4.23 16.86 -16.68
N GLU A 82 4.95 17.82 -17.23
CA GLU A 82 4.37 18.85 -18.07
C GLU A 82 4.56 18.55 -19.57
N PRO A 83 3.58 18.90 -20.43
CA PRO A 83 2.24 19.43 -20.12
C PRO A 83 1.20 18.33 -19.82
N GLU A 84 0.00 18.71 -19.38
CA GLU A 84 -1.16 17.80 -19.29
C GLU A 84 -1.43 17.09 -20.64
N ALA A 85 -1.62 15.77 -20.60
CA ALA A 85 -1.87 14.94 -21.76
C ALA A 85 -2.75 13.72 -21.42
N GLU A 86 -2.96 12.80 -22.37
CA GLU A 86 -3.91 11.70 -22.21
C GLU A 86 -3.65 10.81 -20.99
N PHE A 87 -2.37 10.55 -20.71
CA PHE A 87 -1.88 9.75 -19.59
C PHE A 87 -0.87 10.54 -18.75
N THR A 88 -0.96 11.87 -18.77
CA THR A 88 -0.04 12.76 -18.07
C THR A 88 -0.82 13.74 -17.23
N ARG A 89 -0.58 13.71 -15.92
CA ARG A 89 -0.98 14.75 -14.98
C ARG A 89 0.21 15.65 -14.72
N THR A 90 0.03 16.95 -14.57
CA THR A 90 1.13 17.84 -14.16
C THR A 90 1.42 17.69 -12.67
N PRO A 91 2.63 18.04 -12.19
CA PRO A 91 2.93 18.12 -10.76
C PRO A 91 1.90 18.94 -9.98
N ASP A 92 1.54 20.13 -10.47
CA ASP A 92 0.51 20.97 -9.85
C ASP A 92 -0.89 20.39 -9.96
N GLY A 93 -1.19 19.70 -11.06
CA GLY A 93 -2.40 18.93 -11.23
C GLY A 93 -2.55 17.85 -10.16
N LEU A 94 -1.47 17.09 -9.88
CA LEU A 94 -1.48 16.08 -8.83
C LEU A 94 -1.68 16.71 -7.45
N ARG A 95 -0.96 17.79 -7.12
CA ARG A 95 -1.14 18.53 -5.85
C ARG A 95 -2.60 18.97 -5.65
N LYS A 96 -3.22 19.53 -6.70
CA LYS A 96 -4.63 19.92 -6.68
C LYS A 96 -5.57 18.73 -6.46
N ASP A 97 -5.26 17.58 -7.07
CA ASP A 97 -6.07 16.39 -6.91
C ASP A 97 -6.02 15.86 -5.46
N LEU A 98 -4.84 15.86 -4.83
CA LEU A 98 -4.64 15.49 -3.43
C LEU A 98 -5.39 16.44 -2.49
N GLU A 99 -5.27 17.75 -2.69
CA GLU A 99 -6.00 18.76 -1.91
C GLU A 99 -7.51 18.53 -2.00
N TYR A 100 -8.04 18.38 -3.22
CA TYR A 100 -9.46 18.15 -3.43
C TYR A 100 -9.92 16.87 -2.72
N MET A 101 -9.16 15.77 -2.82
CA MET A 101 -9.47 14.52 -2.13
C MET A 101 -9.52 14.72 -0.61
N TYR A 102 -8.51 15.38 -0.04
CA TYR A 102 -8.41 15.64 1.39
C TYR A 102 -9.58 16.51 1.91
N GLU A 103 -9.83 17.65 1.26
CA GLU A 103 -10.90 18.60 1.62
C GLU A 103 -12.30 17.98 1.52
N ASN A 104 -12.51 17.04 0.59
CA ASN A 104 -13.81 16.41 0.34
C ASN A 104 -14.01 15.07 1.08
N GLY A 105 -13.15 14.81 2.06
CA GLY A 105 -13.28 13.68 2.98
C GLY A 105 -12.88 12.33 2.39
N TYR A 106 -12.00 12.30 1.40
CA TYR A 106 -11.39 11.07 0.91
C TYR A 106 -10.10 10.77 1.68
N ARG A 107 -9.83 9.49 1.94
CA ARG A 107 -8.63 9.01 2.63
C ARG A 107 -8.02 7.83 1.86
N PRO A 108 -6.74 7.89 1.49
CA PRO A 108 -6.07 6.78 0.84
C PRO A 108 -6.15 5.51 1.67
N VAL A 109 -6.33 4.37 1.00
CA VAL A 109 -6.16 3.03 1.57
C VAL A 109 -5.33 2.19 0.61
N SER A 110 -4.54 1.26 1.15
CA SER A 110 -3.79 0.34 0.30
C SER A 110 -4.74 -0.43 -0.61
N LEU A 111 -4.27 -0.77 -1.81
CA LEU A 111 -5.04 -1.62 -2.71
C LEU A 111 -5.30 -3.00 -2.08
N LYS A 112 -4.35 -3.50 -1.27
CA LYS A 112 -4.48 -4.76 -0.54
C LYS A 112 -5.63 -4.69 0.46
N ASP A 113 -5.71 -3.64 1.27
CA ASP A 113 -6.77 -3.46 2.25
C ASP A 113 -8.13 -3.27 1.58
N TYR A 114 -8.19 -2.52 0.49
CA TYR A 114 -9.41 -2.42 -0.31
C TYR A 114 -9.83 -3.79 -0.88
N ALA A 115 -8.90 -4.56 -1.43
CA ALA A 115 -9.21 -5.85 -2.04
C ALA A 115 -9.63 -6.93 -1.02
N THR A 116 -9.14 -6.83 0.21
CA THR A 116 -9.40 -7.79 1.30
C THR A 116 -10.45 -7.32 2.30
N GLY A 117 -10.94 -6.08 2.18
CA GLY A 117 -11.91 -5.51 3.12
C GLY A 117 -11.32 -5.18 4.49
N ASN A 118 -10.03 -4.85 4.57
CA ASN A 118 -9.37 -4.41 5.80
C ASN A 118 -9.31 -2.88 5.86
N ILE A 119 -10.46 -2.22 5.75
CA ILE A 119 -10.54 -0.75 5.67
C ILE A 119 -10.65 -0.17 7.09
N SER A 120 -9.73 0.74 7.45
CA SER A 120 -9.69 1.40 8.77
C SER A 120 -9.83 2.94 8.69
N VAL A 121 -10.50 3.43 7.65
CA VAL A 121 -10.74 4.86 7.45
C VAL A 121 -11.62 5.41 8.56
N GLU A 122 -11.35 6.63 9.05
CA GLU A 122 -12.14 7.25 10.10
C GLU A 122 -13.62 7.45 9.74
N ALA A 123 -14.49 7.49 10.77
CA ALA A 123 -15.93 7.62 10.60
C ALA A 123 -16.31 8.86 9.78
N GLY A 124 -17.15 8.68 8.75
CA GLY A 124 -17.61 9.75 7.86
C GLY A 124 -16.71 10.04 6.66
N PHE A 125 -15.48 9.51 6.66
CA PHE A 125 -14.58 9.62 5.50
C PHE A 125 -14.82 8.48 4.50
N THR A 126 -14.33 8.67 3.28
CA THR A 126 -14.46 7.75 2.15
C THR A 126 -13.09 7.19 1.76
N PRO A 127 -12.89 5.86 1.69
CA PRO A 127 -11.66 5.29 1.16
C PRO A 127 -11.49 5.63 -0.34
N ILE A 128 -10.25 5.88 -0.75
CA ILE A 128 -9.84 6.04 -2.14
C ILE A 128 -8.53 5.28 -2.37
N VAL A 129 -8.37 4.63 -3.53
CA VAL A 129 -7.13 3.91 -3.85
C VAL A 129 -6.36 4.67 -4.92
N LEU A 130 -5.07 4.91 -4.70
CA LEU A 130 -4.20 5.63 -5.64
C LEU A 130 -3.25 4.64 -6.32
N THR A 131 -3.22 4.66 -7.65
CA THR A 131 -2.35 3.78 -8.45
C THR A 131 -1.64 4.54 -9.56
N PHE A 132 -0.39 4.17 -9.82
CA PHE A 132 0.45 4.71 -10.90
C PHE A 132 0.94 3.55 -11.78
N ASP A 133 0.62 3.60 -13.07
CA ASP A 133 1.03 2.57 -14.03
C ASP A 133 2.36 2.90 -14.71
N ASP A 134 2.94 1.86 -15.31
CA ASP A 134 4.19 1.83 -16.10
C ASP A 134 5.50 2.06 -15.34
N GLY A 135 5.47 2.70 -14.17
CA GLY A 135 6.69 3.02 -13.42
C GLY A 135 7.58 4.02 -14.17
N TRP A 136 6.99 5.11 -14.69
CA TRP A 136 7.74 6.17 -15.36
C TRP A 136 8.77 6.82 -14.44
N GLU A 137 9.86 7.36 -14.99
CA GLU A 137 10.90 8.05 -14.20
C GLU A 137 10.31 9.19 -13.34
N ASN A 138 9.35 9.93 -13.88
CA ASN A 138 8.69 11.01 -13.15
C ASN A 138 7.70 10.54 -12.06
N ASN A 139 7.48 9.23 -11.89
CA ASN A 139 6.82 8.72 -10.69
C ASN A 139 7.78 8.76 -9.50
N PHE A 140 9.05 8.43 -9.71
CA PHE A 140 10.09 8.51 -8.69
C PHE A 140 11.41 8.86 -9.35
N SER A 141 11.76 10.15 -9.40
CA SER A 141 12.96 10.66 -10.07
C SER A 141 14.01 11.10 -9.05
N ILE A 142 15.28 10.88 -9.37
CA ILE A 142 16.44 11.28 -8.58
C ILE A 142 17.25 12.30 -9.38
N ILE A 143 17.58 13.42 -8.73
CA ILE A 143 18.45 14.47 -9.24
C ILE A 143 19.84 14.26 -8.62
N GLU A 144 20.83 13.99 -9.45
CA GLU A 144 22.23 13.89 -9.01
C GLU A 144 22.90 15.27 -9.03
N LYS A 145 23.55 15.62 -7.93
CA LYS A 145 24.33 16.85 -7.77
C LYS A 145 25.77 16.62 -8.23
N GLU A 146 26.46 17.69 -8.61
CA GLU A 146 27.85 17.61 -9.11
C GLU A 146 28.84 17.02 -8.08
N ASN A 147 28.54 17.12 -6.78
CA ASN A 147 29.34 16.58 -5.69
C ASN A 147 29.11 15.07 -5.45
N GLY A 148 28.24 14.41 -6.23
CA GLY A 148 27.88 13.00 -6.09
C GLY A 148 26.79 12.73 -5.05
N GLU A 149 26.24 13.76 -4.40
CA GLU A 149 25.01 13.65 -3.62
C GLU A 149 23.81 13.56 -4.57
N PHE A 150 22.68 13.06 -4.08
CA PHE A 150 21.44 13.07 -4.85
C PHE A 150 20.27 13.48 -3.96
N GLU A 151 19.21 13.96 -4.60
CA GLU A 151 17.93 14.24 -3.95
C GLU A 151 16.77 13.72 -4.80
N ILE A 152 15.62 13.52 -4.16
CA ILE A 152 14.39 13.16 -4.87
C ILE A 152 13.87 14.41 -5.58
N ASP A 153 13.52 14.30 -6.86
CA ASP A 153 12.94 15.39 -7.63
C ASP A 153 11.64 15.86 -6.95
N PRO A 154 11.53 17.14 -6.52
CA PRO A 154 10.35 17.65 -5.81
C PRO A 154 9.07 17.64 -6.67
N ASN A 155 9.18 17.44 -7.98
CA ASN A 155 8.06 17.36 -8.91
C ASN A 155 7.72 15.94 -9.36
N CYS A 156 8.44 14.91 -8.88
CA CYS A 156 8.01 13.53 -9.11
C CYS A 156 6.86 13.14 -8.17
N ALA A 157 6.10 12.11 -8.55
CA ALA A 157 4.92 11.68 -7.79
C ALA A 157 5.24 11.37 -6.31
N VAL A 158 6.31 10.61 -6.05
CA VAL A 158 6.73 10.24 -4.68
C VAL A 158 6.97 11.47 -3.81
N ALA A 159 7.72 12.47 -4.29
CA ALA A 159 8.00 13.67 -3.50
C ALA A 159 6.73 14.47 -3.19
N ILE A 160 5.82 14.58 -4.16
CA ILE A 160 4.54 15.30 -3.98
C ILE A 160 3.67 14.60 -2.94
N LEU A 161 3.56 13.28 -3.02
CA LEU A 161 2.77 12.47 -2.08
C LEU A 161 3.34 12.53 -0.67
N GLU A 162 4.66 12.46 -0.51
CA GLU A 162 5.32 12.56 0.79
C GLU A 162 5.18 13.94 1.42
N GLU A 163 5.36 15.02 0.65
CA GLU A 163 5.20 16.37 1.20
C GLU A 163 3.75 16.61 1.61
N PHE A 164 2.77 16.13 0.82
CA PHE A 164 1.37 16.22 1.18
C PHE A 164 1.05 15.42 2.46
N ASN A 165 1.54 14.17 2.60
CA ASN A 165 1.38 13.39 3.82
C ASN A 165 2.05 14.05 5.04
N LYS A 166 3.19 14.70 4.85
CA LYS A 166 3.89 15.43 5.91
C LYS A 166 3.09 16.65 6.41
N GLU A 167 2.40 17.35 5.51
CA GLU A 167 1.49 18.46 5.84
C GLU A 167 0.14 17.95 6.40
N HIS A 168 -0.29 16.77 5.98
CA HIS A 168 -1.55 16.11 6.34
C HIS A 168 -1.33 14.67 6.83
N PRO A 169 -0.85 14.44 8.06
CA PRO A 169 -0.53 13.10 8.56
C PRO A 169 -1.70 12.12 8.60
N ASP A 170 -2.93 12.64 8.61
CA ASP A 170 -4.18 11.87 8.53
C ASP A 170 -4.56 11.49 7.08
N PHE A 171 -3.79 11.90 6.09
CA PHE A 171 -3.85 11.44 4.69
C PHE A 171 -2.68 10.49 4.43
N PRO A 172 -2.82 9.18 4.70
CA PRO A 172 -1.70 8.25 4.72
C PRO A 172 -1.09 8.03 3.32
N LEU A 173 0.18 7.64 3.30
CA LEU A 173 0.96 7.40 2.08
C LEU A 173 0.64 6.02 1.46
N GLU A 174 -0.63 5.79 1.15
CA GLU A 174 -1.14 4.53 0.59
C GLU A 174 -1.25 4.61 -0.94
N VAL A 175 -0.21 4.14 -1.64
CA VAL A 175 -0.10 4.23 -3.10
C VAL A 175 0.54 2.97 -3.66
N THR A 176 0.00 2.45 -4.77
CA THR A 176 0.61 1.33 -5.51
C THR A 176 1.23 1.80 -6.83
N PHE A 177 2.51 1.51 -7.04
CA PHE A 177 3.21 1.70 -8.31
C PHE A 177 3.31 0.38 -9.08
N PHE A 178 2.61 0.28 -10.21
CA PHE A 178 2.67 -0.88 -11.09
C PHE A 178 3.84 -0.75 -12.07
N VAL A 179 4.86 -1.59 -11.91
CA VAL A 179 6.11 -1.50 -12.67
C VAL A 179 6.22 -2.59 -13.72
N ASN A 180 6.95 -2.30 -14.80
CA ASN A 180 7.34 -3.25 -15.85
C ASN A 180 8.88 -3.44 -15.87
N ASP A 181 9.42 -4.23 -16.81
CA ASP A 181 10.86 -4.52 -16.91
C ASP A 181 11.69 -3.46 -17.65
N ASN A 182 11.06 -2.41 -18.17
CA ASN A 182 11.71 -1.29 -18.84
C ASN A 182 12.36 -0.32 -17.82
N ILE A 183 13.21 -0.87 -16.94
CA ILE A 183 13.85 -0.22 -15.80
C ILE A 183 12.81 0.56 -14.97
N PRO A 184 12.23 -0.03 -13.91
CA PRO A 184 11.30 0.68 -13.05
C PRO A 184 11.86 2.04 -12.62
N PHE A 185 11.07 3.09 -12.85
CA PHE A 185 11.42 4.48 -12.58
C PHE A 185 12.63 5.01 -13.38
N GLY A 186 12.94 4.40 -14.54
CA GLY A 186 13.81 4.93 -15.60
C GLY A 186 15.30 5.15 -15.28
N GLN A 187 15.74 4.99 -14.03
CA GLN A 187 17.12 5.28 -13.62
C GLN A 187 17.76 4.04 -12.96
N ASP A 188 18.38 3.19 -13.78
CA ASP A 188 18.95 1.89 -13.37
C ASP A 188 19.92 1.99 -12.18
N LYS A 189 20.76 3.04 -12.17
CA LYS A 189 21.70 3.35 -11.07
C LYS A 189 21.01 3.43 -9.70
N TYR A 190 19.76 3.88 -9.65
CA TYR A 190 19.00 4.10 -8.42
C TYR A 190 17.91 3.05 -8.20
N LEU A 191 17.82 2.02 -9.04
CA LEU A 191 16.71 1.06 -9.01
C LEU A 191 16.56 0.38 -7.65
N GLU A 192 17.66 -0.14 -7.09
CA GLU A 192 17.65 -0.78 -5.76
C GLU A 192 17.19 0.17 -4.66
N TYR A 193 17.74 1.39 -4.65
CA TYR A 193 17.35 2.44 -3.71
C TYR A 193 15.86 2.75 -3.82
N LYS A 194 15.35 2.95 -5.04
CA LYS A 194 13.94 3.31 -5.25
C LYS A 194 12.98 2.20 -4.81
N LEU A 195 13.25 0.95 -5.16
CA LEU A 195 12.37 -0.16 -4.77
C LEU A 195 12.34 -0.36 -3.25
N ASN A 196 13.50 -0.30 -2.59
CA ASN A 196 13.54 -0.36 -1.12
C ASN A 196 12.83 0.85 -0.49
N TYR A 197 13.06 2.06 -1.00
CA TYR A 197 12.44 3.28 -0.48
C TYR A 197 10.91 3.25 -0.56
N ILE A 198 10.33 2.79 -1.68
CA ILE A 198 8.88 2.63 -1.82
C ILE A 198 8.31 1.76 -0.69
N VAL A 199 8.92 0.58 -0.47
CA VAL A 199 8.45 -0.39 0.54
C VAL A 199 8.69 0.12 1.96
N GLU A 200 9.85 0.71 2.24
CA GLU A 200 10.18 1.28 3.56
C GLU A 200 9.24 2.42 3.98
N LYS A 201 8.73 3.18 3.00
CA LYS A 201 7.76 4.26 3.24
C LYS A 201 6.31 3.78 3.33
N GLY A 202 6.07 2.47 3.22
CA GLY A 202 4.74 1.88 3.31
C GLY A 202 3.91 1.97 2.03
N MET A 203 4.52 2.33 0.89
CA MET A 203 3.89 2.25 -0.42
C MET A 203 4.10 0.86 -1.05
N ASP A 204 3.27 0.52 -2.03
CA ASP A 204 3.26 -0.80 -2.65
C ASP A 204 3.90 -0.80 -4.05
N ILE A 205 4.60 -1.88 -4.36
CA ILE A 205 5.01 -2.24 -5.72
C ILE A 205 4.04 -3.30 -6.26
N GLY A 206 3.44 -3.01 -7.42
CA GLY A 206 2.55 -3.89 -8.15
C GLY A 206 3.14 -4.38 -9.48
N ASN A 207 2.51 -5.40 -10.05
CA ASN A 207 2.92 -6.01 -11.31
C ASN A 207 2.25 -5.34 -12.52
N HIS A 208 3.03 -4.82 -13.47
CA HIS A 208 2.53 -4.37 -14.78
C HIS A 208 3.04 -5.22 -15.95
N THR A 209 3.38 -6.48 -15.66
CA THR A 209 4.02 -7.46 -16.55
C THR A 209 5.43 -7.06 -16.97
N ALA A 210 6.27 -8.04 -17.28
CA ALA A 210 7.64 -7.80 -17.69
C ALA A 210 7.68 -6.87 -18.92
N THR A 211 7.14 -7.31 -20.06
CA THR A 211 7.32 -6.59 -21.32
C THR A 211 6.11 -5.72 -21.70
N HIS A 212 5.28 -5.32 -20.73
CA HIS A 212 4.02 -4.59 -20.97
C HIS A 212 3.12 -5.30 -22.01
N VAL A 213 2.87 -6.59 -21.78
CA VAL A 213 2.25 -7.49 -22.77
C VAL A 213 0.76 -7.24 -22.95
N ASN A 214 0.29 -7.31 -24.20
CA ASN A 214 -1.15 -7.42 -24.47
C ASN A 214 -1.60 -8.89 -24.38
N PHE A 215 -2.39 -9.24 -23.37
CA PHE A 215 -2.76 -10.63 -23.10
C PHE A 215 -3.76 -11.23 -24.10
N THR A 216 -4.36 -10.48 -25.01
CA THR A 216 -5.40 -10.99 -25.93
C THR A 216 -4.95 -12.17 -26.80
N LYS A 217 -3.63 -12.31 -27.02
CA LYS A 217 -3.01 -13.38 -27.81
C LYS A 217 -2.00 -14.21 -27.02
N ALA A 218 -1.88 -14.00 -25.70
CA ALA A 218 -0.94 -14.73 -24.87
C ALA A 218 -1.44 -16.15 -24.57
N ASP A 219 -0.52 -17.11 -24.60
CA ASP A 219 -0.75 -18.49 -24.17
C ASP A 219 -0.46 -18.64 -22.66
N PRO A 220 -0.77 -19.80 -22.02
CA PRO A 220 -0.54 -20.01 -20.59
C PRO A 220 0.90 -19.76 -20.12
N GLU A 221 1.88 -20.14 -20.94
CA GLU A 221 3.29 -20.00 -20.58
C GLU A 221 3.71 -18.54 -20.61
N ARG A 222 3.33 -17.80 -21.66
CA ARG A 222 3.61 -16.37 -21.78
C ARG A 222 2.99 -15.59 -20.63
N ILE A 223 1.74 -15.89 -20.24
CA ILE A 223 1.09 -15.21 -19.10
C ILE A 223 1.91 -15.37 -17.83
N GLN A 224 2.28 -16.60 -17.48
CA GLN A 224 3.01 -16.88 -16.24
C GLN A 224 4.42 -16.29 -16.28
N LYS A 225 5.12 -16.38 -17.42
CA LYS A 225 6.45 -15.80 -17.61
C LYS A 225 6.47 -14.29 -17.40
N GLU A 226 5.48 -13.60 -17.95
CA GLU A 226 5.32 -12.15 -17.86
C GLU A 226 5.12 -11.67 -16.43
N ILE A 227 4.26 -12.37 -15.68
CA ILE A 227 3.97 -12.04 -14.29
C ILE A 227 5.19 -12.35 -13.42
N VAL A 228 5.80 -13.53 -13.56
CA VAL A 228 6.99 -13.95 -12.81
C VAL A 228 8.19 -13.04 -13.08
N GLY A 229 8.32 -12.46 -14.28
CA GLY A 229 9.40 -11.54 -14.60
C GLY A 229 9.50 -10.38 -13.62
N ILE A 230 8.37 -9.73 -13.30
CA ILE A 230 8.34 -8.64 -12.31
C ILE A 230 8.53 -9.15 -10.89
N VAL A 231 7.95 -10.31 -10.54
CA VAL A 231 8.19 -10.92 -9.22
C VAL A 231 9.69 -11.16 -8.98
N LYS A 232 10.39 -11.71 -9.99
CA LYS A 232 11.85 -11.93 -9.93
C LYS A 232 12.62 -10.61 -9.87
N LEU A 233 12.21 -9.61 -10.66
CA LEU A 233 12.84 -8.29 -10.65
C LEU A 233 12.78 -7.66 -9.25
N VAL A 234 11.60 -7.60 -8.65
CA VAL A 234 11.41 -6.96 -7.33
C VAL A 234 12.14 -7.75 -6.25
N LYS A 235 11.98 -9.08 -6.21
CA LYS A 235 12.64 -9.94 -5.20
C LYS A 235 14.17 -9.92 -5.26
N LYS A 236 14.77 -9.53 -6.38
CA LYS A 236 16.22 -9.35 -6.49
C LYS A 236 16.71 -8.22 -5.57
N TYR A 237 15.90 -7.17 -5.38
CA TYR A 237 16.27 -5.97 -4.63
C TYR A 237 15.56 -5.88 -3.27
N VAL A 238 14.36 -6.44 -3.16
CA VAL A 238 13.53 -6.44 -1.95
C VAL A 238 13.00 -7.87 -1.70
N PRO A 239 13.83 -8.79 -1.18
CA PRO A 239 13.55 -10.23 -1.18
C PRO A 239 12.33 -10.64 -0.34
N ASP A 240 12.03 -9.88 0.72
CA ASP A 240 10.92 -10.15 1.64
C ASP A 240 9.59 -9.53 1.17
N TYR A 241 9.62 -8.70 0.13
CA TYR A 241 8.41 -8.08 -0.41
C TYR A 241 7.64 -9.06 -1.33
N GLU A 242 6.33 -9.13 -1.14
CA GLU A 242 5.43 -9.95 -1.93
C GLU A 242 4.67 -9.12 -2.95
N VAL A 243 4.99 -9.29 -4.23
CA VAL A 243 4.22 -8.70 -5.33
C VAL A 243 2.96 -9.55 -5.55
N ASN A 244 1.80 -9.07 -5.09
CA ASN A 244 0.51 -9.78 -5.15
C ASN A 244 -0.64 -8.95 -5.74
N THR A 245 -0.34 -7.83 -6.40
CA THR A 245 -1.31 -7.02 -7.13
C THR A 245 -0.87 -6.83 -8.57
N MET A 246 -1.82 -6.74 -9.49
CA MET A 246 -1.51 -6.59 -10.92
C MET A 246 -2.45 -5.61 -11.63
N ALA A 247 -1.90 -4.60 -12.28
CA ALA A 247 -2.62 -3.81 -13.28
C ALA A 247 -2.42 -4.45 -14.65
N LEU A 248 -3.50 -4.71 -15.38
CA LEU A 248 -3.41 -5.31 -16.72
C LEU A 248 -2.97 -4.26 -17.75
N PRO A 249 -1.85 -4.46 -18.48
CA PRO A 249 -1.50 -3.59 -19.60
C PRO A 249 -2.65 -3.51 -20.60
N PHE A 250 -2.98 -2.29 -21.01
CA PHE A 250 -4.10 -1.96 -21.90
C PHE A 250 -5.48 -2.44 -21.39
N GLY A 251 -5.60 -2.85 -20.12
CA GLY A 251 -6.80 -3.53 -19.60
C GLY A 251 -7.07 -4.87 -20.26
N SER A 252 -6.06 -5.44 -20.93
CA SER A 252 -6.23 -6.60 -21.80
C SER A 252 -6.27 -7.90 -21.01
N ARG A 253 -7.18 -8.80 -21.41
CA ARG A 253 -7.26 -10.16 -20.88
C ARG A 253 -7.14 -11.19 -22.00
N PRO A 254 -6.73 -12.44 -21.70
CA PRO A 254 -6.79 -13.51 -22.67
C PRO A 254 -8.18 -13.68 -23.27
N LYS A 255 -8.30 -13.95 -24.57
CA LYS A 255 -9.63 -14.18 -25.18
C LYS A 255 -10.31 -15.43 -24.63
N ASN A 256 -9.51 -16.44 -24.28
CA ASN A 256 -10.01 -17.65 -23.63
C ASN A 256 -10.09 -17.44 -22.12
N LYS A 257 -11.31 -17.44 -21.57
CA LYS A 257 -11.57 -17.24 -20.13
C LYS A 257 -10.96 -18.33 -19.24
N GLU A 258 -10.74 -19.54 -19.77
CA GLU A 258 -10.05 -20.62 -19.04
C GLU A 258 -8.61 -20.25 -18.65
N LEU A 259 -8.04 -19.23 -19.29
CA LEU A 259 -6.70 -18.74 -18.98
C LEU A 259 -6.68 -17.69 -17.86
N TYR A 260 -7.83 -17.21 -17.38
CA TYR A 260 -7.88 -16.19 -16.33
C TYR A 260 -7.30 -16.69 -15.01
N LYS A 261 -7.37 -17.99 -14.76
CA LYS A 261 -6.71 -18.62 -13.60
C LYS A 261 -5.20 -18.37 -13.57
N TYR A 262 -4.55 -18.23 -14.73
CA TYR A 262 -3.13 -17.89 -14.81
C TYR A 262 -2.87 -16.40 -14.58
N LEU A 263 -3.87 -15.52 -14.67
CA LEU A 263 -3.72 -14.15 -14.21
C LEU A 263 -3.76 -14.08 -12.68
N GLU A 264 -4.55 -14.94 -12.05
CA GLU A 264 -4.66 -15.04 -10.59
C GLU A 264 -3.42 -15.69 -9.98
N LYS A 265 -3.07 -16.91 -10.37
CA LYS A 265 -1.93 -17.63 -9.80
C LYS A 265 -1.26 -18.55 -10.80
N GLY A 266 0.01 -18.81 -10.58
CA GLY A 266 0.79 -19.66 -11.47
C GLY A 266 2.21 -19.84 -11.00
N GLU A 267 2.98 -20.50 -11.85
CA GLU A 267 4.41 -20.75 -11.63
C GLU A 267 5.15 -20.68 -12.96
N TYR A 268 6.32 -20.06 -12.95
CA TYR A 268 7.24 -20.11 -14.06
C TYR A 268 8.68 -20.19 -13.54
N ASP A 269 9.46 -21.14 -14.06
CA ASP A 269 10.86 -21.33 -13.71
C ASP A 269 11.09 -21.36 -12.18
N GLY A 270 10.31 -22.21 -11.50
CA GLY A 270 10.35 -22.47 -10.05
C GLY A 270 9.82 -21.35 -9.16
N VAL A 271 9.36 -20.23 -9.72
CA VAL A 271 8.85 -19.09 -8.96
C VAL A 271 7.34 -19.00 -9.09
N LYS A 272 6.67 -19.05 -7.94
CA LYS A 272 5.21 -18.93 -7.82
C LYS A 272 4.80 -17.48 -7.62
N TYR A 273 3.56 -17.19 -8.02
CA TYR A 273 2.87 -15.93 -7.71
C TYR A 273 1.39 -16.21 -7.46
N GLU A 274 0.78 -15.31 -6.69
CA GLU A 274 -0.65 -15.24 -6.49
C GLU A 274 -1.05 -13.76 -6.37
N ASN A 275 -1.98 -13.33 -7.22
CA ASN A 275 -2.53 -12.00 -7.23
C ASN A 275 -3.83 -11.98 -6.43
N ILE A 276 -3.86 -11.19 -5.36
CA ILE A 276 -5.07 -10.93 -4.57
C ILE A 276 -5.97 -9.88 -5.23
N ALA A 277 -5.39 -9.02 -6.09
CA ALA A 277 -6.08 -7.97 -6.80
C ALA A 277 -5.60 -7.85 -8.27
N ILE A 278 -6.54 -7.75 -9.21
CA ILE A 278 -6.25 -7.51 -10.63
C ILE A 278 -7.11 -6.36 -11.13
N LEU A 279 -6.46 -5.35 -11.70
CA LEU A 279 -7.09 -4.10 -12.07
C LEU A 279 -7.30 -4.00 -13.58
N ASN A 280 -8.52 -3.63 -13.97
CA ASN A 280 -8.90 -3.28 -15.32
C ASN A 280 -8.65 -1.78 -15.58
N VAL A 281 -8.76 -1.35 -16.84
CA VAL A 281 -8.54 0.06 -17.24
C VAL A 281 -9.86 0.80 -17.42
N GLY A 282 -9.93 2.01 -16.85
CA GLY A 282 -10.81 3.12 -17.22
C GLY A 282 -12.29 2.81 -17.39
N TRP A 283 -13.09 2.90 -16.32
CA TRP A 283 -14.56 2.90 -16.34
C TRP A 283 -15.10 3.87 -15.29
N ASP A 284 -15.20 3.39 -14.05
CA ASP A 284 -16.13 3.91 -13.07
C ASP A 284 -15.73 3.48 -11.66
N PRO A 285 -16.19 4.17 -10.59
CA PRO A 285 -15.96 3.74 -9.22
C PRO A 285 -16.45 2.30 -9.00
N TYR A 286 -15.67 1.52 -8.28
CA TYR A 286 -15.91 0.09 -8.12
C TYR A 286 -16.68 -0.23 -6.84
N LYS A 287 -17.13 -1.48 -6.69
CA LYS A 287 -17.99 -1.86 -5.56
C LYS A 287 -17.19 -1.93 -4.26
N SER A 288 -17.85 -1.77 -3.13
CA SER A 288 -17.29 -2.13 -1.82
C SER A 288 -16.78 -3.59 -1.83
N PRO A 289 -15.69 -3.90 -1.09
CA PRO A 289 -15.22 -5.27 -0.92
C PRO A 289 -16.28 -6.22 -0.35
N TYR A 290 -17.23 -5.67 0.42
CA TYR A 290 -18.29 -6.45 1.06
C TYR A 290 -19.51 -6.67 0.16
N HIS A 291 -19.53 -6.11 -1.05
CA HIS A 291 -20.65 -6.29 -1.97
C HIS A 291 -20.61 -7.68 -2.64
N SER A 292 -21.76 -8.35 -2.74
CA SER A 292 -21.97 -9.65 -3.43
C SER A 292 -21.48 -9.75 -4.88
N LYS A 293 -21.22 -8.63 -5.54
CA LYS A 293 -20.73 -8.55 -6.92
C LYS A 293 -19.33 -7.94 -7.00
N PHE A 294 -18.63 -7.84 -5.88
CA PHE A 294 -17.22 -7.47 -5.84
C PHE A 294 -16.37 -8.64 -6.28
N ASN A 295 -15.43 -8.36 -7.19
CA ASN A 295 -14.43 -9.30 -7.64
C ASN A 295 -13.07 -8.60 -7.59
N SER A 296 -12.23 -8.97 -6.62
CA SER A 296 -10.89 -8.39 -6.46
C SER A 296 -10.01 -8.64 -7.69
N LEU A 297 -10.27 -9.70 -8.45
CA LEU A 297 -9.56 -10.04 -9.68
C LEU A 297 -10.09 -9.32 -10.93
N ALA A 298 -10.97 -8.32 -10.77
CA ALA A 298 -11.52 -7.51 -11.85
C ALA A 298 -11.92 -6.09 -11.38
N ILE A 299 -11.09 -5.47 -10.55
CA ILE A 299 -11.32 -4.12 -10.01
C ILE A 299 -11.33 -3.10 -11.15
N HIS A 300 -12.35 -2.26 -11.20
CA HIS A 300 -12.39 -1.15 -12.17
C HIS A 300 -11.59 0.03 -11.65
N ARG A 301 -11.00 0.79 -12.59
CA ARG A 301 -10.26 2.01 -12.29
C ARG A 301 -10.84 3.20 -13.02
N VAL A 302 -10.67 4.37 -12.44
CA VAL A 302 -11.04 5.68 -13.00
C VAL A 302 -9.76 6.38 -13.45
N ARG A 303 -9.76 6.96 -14.66
CA ARG A 303 -8.61 7.74 -15.13
C ARG A 303 -8.51 9.02 -14.31
N ALA A 304 -7.35 9.25 -13.71
CA ALA A 304 -7.10 10.44 -12.90
C ALA A 304 -6.74 11.65 -13.79
N SER A 305 -7.76 12.17 -14.49
CA SER A 305 -7.66 13.32 -15.37
C SER A 305 -8.99 14.07 -15.40
N ASP A 306 -8.92 15.39 -15.63
CA ASP A 306 -10.04 16.29 -15.90
C ASP A 306 -10.12 16.73 -17.38
N LEU A 307 -9.20 16.25 -18.23
CA LEU A 307 -9.19 16.61 -19.65
C LEU A 307 -10.28 15.86 -20.42
N GLN A 308 -11.44 16.51 -20.59
CA GLN A 308 -12.62 15.91 -21.23
C GLN A 308 -12.38 15.31 -22.61
N LYS A 309 -11.45 15.86 -23.40
CA LYS A 309 -11.05 15.26 -24.70
C LYS A 309 -10.53 13.82 -24.60
N TYR A 310 -10.08 13.38 -23.41
CA TYR A 310 -9.51 12.05 -23.16
C TYR A 310 -10.38 11.16 -22.26
N VAL A 311 -11.28 11.76 -21.47
CA VAL A 311 -12.10 11.02 -20.49
C VAL A 311 -13.59 11.03 -20.78
N ASP A 312 -14.09 11.87 -21.70
CA ASP A 312 -15.49 11.87 -22.17
C ASP A 312 -16.54 11.70 -21.05
N GLY A 313 -16.48 12.54 -20.02
CA GLY A 313 -17.42 12.53 -18.90
C GLY A 313 -17.26 11.38 -17.89
N VAL A 314 -16.21 10.56 -18.01
CA VAL A 314 -15.90 9.49 -17.05
C VAL A 314 -14.53 9.65 -16.36
N GLY A 315 -14.03 10.89 -16.29
CA GLY A 315 -12.82 11.23 -15.54
C GLY A 315 -13.05 11.29 -14.04
N MET A 316 -11.97 11.40 -13.28
CA MET A 316 -11.99 11.51 -11.82
C MET A 316 -12.97 12.56 -11.29
N TYR A 317 -12.89 13.80 -11.78
CA TYR A 317 -13.78 14.87 -11.32
C TYR A 317 -15.23 14.71 -11.79
N ASP A 318 -15.49 13.95 -12.85
CA ASP A 318 -16.87 13.64 -13.24
C ASP A 318 -17.49 12.67 -12.24
N TRP A 319 -16.74 11.64 -11.83
CA TRP A 319 -17.21 10.71 -10.81
C TRP A 319 -17.35 11.32 -9.42
N PHE A 320 -16.46 12.24 -9.03
CA PHE A 320 -16.66 13.02 -7.81
C PHE A 320 -17.98 13.79 -7.85
N LYS A 321 -18.30 14.49 -8.95
CA LYS A 321 -19.58 15.17 -9.13
C LYS A 321 -20.78 14.21 -9.09
N HIS A 322 -20.64 12.99 -9.60
CA HIS A 322 -21.69 11.98 -9.52
C HIS A 322 -21.97 11.56 -8.06
N PHE A 323 -20.93 11.44 -7.22
CA PHE A 323 -21.11 11.19 -5.80
C PHE A 323 -21.71 12.37 -5.06
N GLU A 324 -21.23 13.60 -5.29
CA GLU A 324 -21.75 14.82 -4.67
C GLU A 324 -23.24 15.03 -4.97
N LYS A 325 -23.67 14.73 -6.21
CA LYS A 325 -25.08 14.85 -6.63
C LYS A 325 -25.97 13.70 -6.15
N GLY A 326 -25.40 12.68 -5.49
CA GLY A 326 -26.13 11.48 -5.09
C GLY A 326 -26.57 10.59 -6.26
N ASN A 327 -26.03 10.80 -7.47
CA ASN A 327 -26.31 9.94 -8.64
C ASN A 327 -25.72 8.54 -8.45
N ARG A 328 -24.69 8.43 -7.60
CA ARG A 328 -24.06 7.19 -7.16
C ARG A 328 -23.81 7.27 -5.66
N THR A 329 -23.72 6.13 -5.02
CA THR A 329 -23.46 6.07 -3.58
C THR A 329 -22.00 5.74 -3.35
N ARG A 330 -21.25 6.65 -2.72
CA ARG A 330 -19.88 6.39 -2.29
C ARG A 330 -19.85 5.64 -0.96
N TYR A 331 -18.77 4.92 -0.72
CA TYR A 331 -18.49 4.30 0.57
C TYR A 331 -18.36 5.39 1.63
N ILE A 332 -18.97 5.21 2.79
CA ILE A 332 -18.76 6.09 3.95
C ILE A 332 -18.42 5.19 5.14
N SER A 333 -17.21 5.35 5.67
CA SER A 333 -16.70 4.53 6.77
C SER A 333 -17.44 4.80 8.07
N ASP A 334 -17.57 3.76 8.88
CA ASP A 334 -18.07 3.89 10.25
C ASP A 334 -16.95 4.15 11.28
N GLY A 335 -15.67 4.01 10.86
CA GLY A 335 -14.50 4.25 11.69
C GLY A 335 -14.01 3.07 12.52
N ASP A 336 -14.64 1.90 12.42
CA ASP A 336 -14.29 0.68 13.15
C ASP A 336 -14.03 -0.47 12.17
N LYS A 337 -12.75 -0.87 12.07
CA LYS A 337 -12.32 -1.93 11.13
C LYS A 337 -13.00 -3.28 11.39
N ASP A 338 -13.56 -3.51 12.57
CA ASP A 338 -14.15 -4.80 12.97
C ASP A 338 -15.68 -4.81 12.81
N ILE A 339 -16.27 -3.71 12.34
CA ILE A 339 -17.71 -3.57 12.10
C ILE A 339 -17.95 -3.15 10.64
N ILE A 340 -18.91 -3.78 9.97
CA ILE A 340 -19.43 -3.35 8.68
C ILE A 340 -20.77 -2.69 8.89
N THR A 341 -20.84 -1.36 8.72
CA THR A 341 -22.08 -0.62 8.92
C THR A 341 -22.75 -0.21 7.62
N ILE A 342 -24.02 -0.59 7.48
CA ILE A 342 -24.80 -0.33 6.27
C ILE A 342 -26.23 0.11 6.60
N PRO A 343 -26.84 0.97 5.75
CA PRO A 343 -28.28 1.18 5.83
C PRO A 343 -29.02 -0.13 5.49
N LYS A 344 -30.12 -0.40 6.18
CA LYS A 344 -30.86 -1.67 6.08
C LYS A 344 -31.26 -2.07 4.65
N ASN A 345 -31.52 -1.10 3.77
CA ASN A 345 -31.86 -1.36 2.37
C ASN A 345 -30.69 -1.84 1.50
N TYR A 346 -29.47 -1.93 2.05
CA TYR A 346 -28.29 -2.51 1.38
C TYR A 346 -28.04 -3.97 1.79
N GLU A 347 -28.81 -4.54 2.72
CA GLU A 347 -28.57 -5.89 3.23
C GLU A 347 -28.64 -6.96 2.13
N ASP A 348 -29.53 -6.80 1.15
CA ASP A 348 -29.71 -7.74 0.03
C ASP A 348 -28.50 -7.84 -0.91
N VAL A 349 -27.63 -6.83 -0.91
CA VAL A 349 -26.45 -6.79 -1.78
C VAL A 349 -25.14 -7.09 -1.02
N LEU A 350 -25.21 -7.31 0.30
CA LEU A 350 -24.09 -7.70 1.14
C LEU A 350 -23.65 -9.16 0.88
N ASP A 351 -22.36 -9.38 0.71
CA ASP A 351 -21.77 -10.72 0.61
C ASP A 351 -21.47 -11.29 2.00
N LYS A 352 -22.50 -11.75 2.71
CA LYS A 352 -22.33 -12.36 4.04
C LYS A 352 -21.37 -13.56 4.04
N SER A 353 -21.13 -14.20 2.89
CA SER A 353 -20.22 -15.35 2.78
C SER A 353 -18.74 -14.98 2.85
N LYS A 354 -18.39 -13.71 2.58
CA LYS A 354 -17.02 -13.20 2.64
C LYS A 354 -16.67 -12.53 3.97
N ILE A 355 -17.65 -12.38 4.86
CA ILE A 355 -17.49 -11.71 6.14
C ILE A 355 -17.37 -12.79 7.20
N THR A 356 -16.15 -13.09 7.63
CA THR A 356 -15.87 -14.18 8.58
C THR A 356 -15.57 -13.69 9.99
N ASP A 357 -15.11 -12.46 10.12
CA ASP A 357 -14.44 -11.92 11.31
C ASP A 357 -14.91 -10.50 11.68
N LYS A 358 -15.95 -9.97 11.03
CA LYS A 358 -16.51 -8.65 11.30
C LYS A 358 -17.97 -8.71 11.74
N GLU A 359 -18.35 -7.82 12.65
CA GLU A 359 -19.74 -7.60 13.04
C GLU A 359 -20.48 -6.87 11.91
N ILE A 360 -21.74 -7.22 11.64
CA ILE A 360 -22.57 -6.47 10.69
C ILE A 360 -23.56 -5.61 11.47
N ARG A 361 -23.51 -4.29 11.26
CA ARG A 361 -24.42 -3.33 11.88
C ARG A 361 -25.33 -2.70 10.83
N THR A 362 -26.62 -2.98 10.92
CA THR A 362 -27.63 -2.37 10.03
C THR A 362 -28.42 -1.28 10.75
N TYR A 363 -28.78 -0.20 10.05
CA TYR A 363 -29.61 0.87 10.62
C TYR A 363 -30.62 1.45 9.62
N GLU A 364 -31.65 2.12 10.13
CA GLU A 364 -32.64 2.83 9.31
C GLU A 364 -32.43 4.35 9.41
N LEU A 365 -32.41 5.04 8.28
CA LEU A 365 -32.39 6.50 8.25
C LEU A 365 -33.79 7.06 8.54
N ASN A 366 -33.86 8.01 9.47
CA ASN A 366 -35.10 8.73 9.77
C ASN A 366 -35.62 9.46 8.53
N LYS A 367 -36.95 9.56 8.38
CA LYS A 367 -37.59 10.15 7.17
C LYS A 367 -37.17 11.60 6.89
N GLU A 368 -36.71 12.34 7.89
CA GLU A 368 -36.21 13.71 7.75
C GLU A 368 -34.79 13.79 7.17
N ASN A 369 -34.07 12.66 7.12
CA ASN A 369 -32.67 12.55 6.71
C ASN A 369 -32.45 11.68 5.44
N LYS A 370 -33.54 11.32 4.75
CA LYS A 370 -33.55 10.49 3.53
C LYS A 370 -33.19 11.25 2.26
#